data_AF-A0A2V8L7T1-F1
#
_entry.id   AF-A0A2V8L7T1-F1
#
_cell.length_a   1.000
_cell.length_b   1.000
_cell.length_c   1.000
_cell.angle_alpha   90.00
_cell.angle_beta   90.00
_cell.angle_gamma   90.00
#
_symmetry.space_group_name_H-M   'P 1'
#
loop_
_entity.id
_entity.type
_entity.pdbx_description
1 polymer ?
#
loop_
_entity_poly.entity_id
_entity_poly.type
_entity_poly.pdbx_seq_one_letter_code
_entity_poly.pdbx_strand_id
1 'polypeptide(L)' 'MKDATQRSIFRWIHIIFSIPILGYIYSPFEKLPNYAPATRFVFLPVMVLSGLWMWKGHVLRRLISKRSARQYAADNP' A
#
# COMPACT_ATOMS: atom_id res chain seq x y z
N MET A 1 13.22 -7.83 9.61
CA MET A 1 13.26 -6.35 9.45
C MET A 1 12.39 -5.73 10.53
N LYS A 2 12.81 -4.66 11.21
CA LYS A 2 11.97 -4.01 12.25
C LYS A 2 10.64 -3.58 11.62
N ASP A 3 9.51 -3.88 12.25
CA ASP A 3 8.19 -3.55 11.70
C ASP A 3 8.04 -2.05 11.40
N ALA A 4 8.70 -1.22 12.21
CA ALA A 4 8.77 0.23 12.02
C ALA A 4 9.39 0.60 10.65
N THR A 5 10.42 -0.11 10.22
CA THR A 5 11.10 0.13 8.93
C THR A 5 10.19 -0.24 7.75
N GLN A 6 9.48 -1.37 7.84
CA GLN A 6 8.56 -1.81 6.78
C GLN A 6 7.41 -0.79 6.57
N ARG A 7 6.87 -0.24 7.66
CA ARG A 7 5.82 0.79 7.60
C ARG A 7 6.31 2.09 7.00
N SER A 8 7.54 2.49 7.35
CA SER A 8 8.17 3.68 6.78
C SER A 8 8.35 3.53 5.26
N ILE A 9 8.81 2.36 4.81
CA ILE A 9 8.97 2.04 3.38
C ILE A 9 7.63 2.16 2.64
N PHE A 10 6.56 1.51 3.12
CA PHE A 10 5.24 1.60 2.48
C PHE A 10 4.70 3.04 2.47
N ARG A 11 4.94 3.82 3.54
CA ARG A 11 4.53 5.22 3.61
C ARG A 11 5.25 6.08 2.59
N TRP A 12 6.56 5.90 2.45
CA TRP A 12 7.37 6.61 1.46
C TRP A 12 6.98 6.23 0.03
N ILE A 13 6.75 4.95 -0.25
CA ILE A 13 6.24 4.50 -1.56
C ILE A 13 4.91 5.19 -1.86
N HIS A 14 3.97 5.20 -0.92
CA HIS A 14 2.66 5.84 -1.11
C HIS A 14 2.77 7.35 -1.35
N ILE A 15 3.63 8.06 -0.60
CA ILE A 15 3.86 9.49 -0.80
C ILE A 15 4.49 9.75 -2.18
N ILE A 16 5.51 8.99 -2.57
CA ILE A 16 6.18 9.18 -3.87
C ILE A 16 5.20 8.88 -5.02
N PHE A 17 4.40 7.83 -4.93
CA PHE A 17 3.39 7.48 -5.93
C PHE A 17 2.19 8.44 -5.97
N SER A 18 1.96 9.23 -4.91
CA SER A 18 0.93 10.28 -4.91
C SER A 18 1.30 11.50 -5.76
N ILE A 19 2.60 11.80 -5.91
CA ILE A 19 3.08 12.98 -6.63
C ILE A 19 2.69 12.94 -8.12
N PRO A 20 2.88 11.83 -8.88
CA PRO A 20 2.41 11.73 -10.26
C PRO A 20 0.89 11.91 -10.43
N ILE A 21 0.09 11.47 -9.44
CA ILE A 21 -1.37 11.61 -9.49
C ILE A 21 -1.79 13.06 -9.26
N LEU A 22 -1.16 13.76 -8.31
CA LEU A 22 -1.37 15.21 -8.11
C LEU A 22 -0.91 16.00 -9.34
N GLY A 23 0.23 15.62 -9.92
CA GLY A 23 0.67 16.13 -11.22
C GLY A 23 -0.39 15.92 -12.29
N TYR A 24 -0.99 14.74 -12.39
CA TYR A 24 -2.06 14.45 -13.35
C TYR A 24 -3.33 15.28 -13.13
N ILE A 25 -3.72 15.55 -11.87
CA ILE A 25 -4.92 16.35 -11.54
C ILE A 25 -4.71 17.85 -11.79
N TYR A 26 -3.52 18.38 -11.51
CA TYR A 26 -3.25 19.83 -11.54
C TYR A 26 -2.43 20.33 -12.74
N SER A 27 -1.79 19.43 -13.51
CA SER A 27 -1.06 19.79 -14.73
C SER A 27 -1.88 19.42 -15.98
N PRO A 28 -1.75 20.14 -17.11
CA PRO A 28 -2.47 19.86 -18.36
C PRO A 28 -1.93 18.60 -19.07
N PHE A 29 -1.77 17.48 -18.35
CA PHE A 29 -1.47 16.16 -18.91
C PHE A 29 -2.64 15.60 -19.72
N GLU A 30 -3.83 16.20 -19.66
CA GLU A 30 -4.97 15.89 -20.54
C GLU A 30 -4.62 15.98 -22.04
N LYS A 31 -3.60 16.77 -22.39
CA LYS A 31 -3.10 16.92 -23.76
C LYS A 31 -2.26 15.72 -24.25
N LEU A 32 -1.89 14.79 -23.38
CA LEU A 32 -1.07 13.62 -23.72
C LEU A 32 -1.94 12.34 -23.76
N PRO A 33 -2.40 11.90 -24.94
CA PRO A 33 -3.35 10.78 -25.08
C PRO A 33 -2.84 9.45 -24.49
N ASN A 34 -1.53 9.27 -24.36
CA ASN A 34 -0.93 8.04 -23.84
C ASN A 34 -0.79 7.99 -22.30
N TYR A 35 -0.96 9.10 -21.57
CA TYR A 35 -0.77 9.13 -20.11
C TYR A 35 -2.07 8.99 -19.31
N ALA A 36 -3.22 9.27 -19.93
CA ALA A 36 -4.53 9.21 -19.28
C ALA A 36 -4.95 7.81 -18.78
N PRO A 37 -4.76 6.70 -19.51
CA PRO A 37 -5.21 5.39 -19.04
C PRO A 37 -4.27 4.81 -17.96
N ALA A 38 -2.95 4.98 -18.09
CA ALA A 38 -1.99 4.42 -17.15
C ALA A 38 -2.18 4.97 -15.73
N THR A 39 -2.40 6.29 -15.59
CA THR A 39 -2.63 6.90 -14.27
C THR A 39 -3.90 6.38 -13.61
N ARG A 40 -4.99 6.20 -14.39
CA ARG A 40 -6.29 5.76 -13.88
C ARG A 40 -6.33 4.27 -13.54
N PHE A 41 -5.72 3.41 -14.38
CA PHE A 41 -5.82 1.95 -14.25
C PHE A 41 -4.62 1.28 -13.58
N VAL A 42 -3.49 1.98 -13.40
CA VAL A 42 -2.30 1.42 -12.74
C VAL A 42 -1.97 2.22 -11.49
N PHE A 43 -1.72 3.53 -11.61
CA PHE A 43 -1.27 4.33 -10.47
C PHE A 43 -2.35 4.47 -9.39
N LEU A 44 -3.59 4.73 -9.78
CA LEU A 44 -4.72 4.88 -8.85
C LEU A 44 -5.01 3.58 -8.07
N PRO A 45 -5.18 2.40 -8.70
CA PRO A 45 -5.38 1.16 -7.95
C PRO A 45 -4.16 0.74 -7.11
N VAL A 46 -2.93 0.94 -7.58
CA VAL A 46 -1.72 0.66 -6.78
C VAL A 46 -1.63 1.60 -5.56
N MET A 47 -2.01 2.86 -5.70
CA MET A 47 -2.12 3.80 -4.57
C MET A 47 -3.21 3.40 -3.58
N VAL A 48 -4.39 3.02 -4.06
CA VAL A 48 -5.49 2.57 -3.20
C VAL A 48 -5.12 1.28 -2.47
N LEU A 49 -4.50 0.33 -3.16
CA LEU A 49 -4.03 -0.93 -2.57
C LEU A 49 -2.93 -0.69 -1.52
N SER A 50 -1.96 0.18 -1.80
CA SER A 50 -0.91 0.53 -0.82
C SER A 50 -1.46 1.29 0.39
N GLY A 51 -2.45 2.17 0.20
CA GLY A 51 -3.17 2.85 1.27
C GLY A 51 -3.98 1.89 2.15
N LEU A 52 -4.75 0.99 1.52
CA LEU A 52 -5.50 -0.07 2.20
C LEU A 52 -4.57 -1.02 2.97
N TRP A 53 -3.43 -1.36 2.37
CA TRP A 53 -2.40 -2.19 3.01
C TRP A 53 -1.79 -1.50 4.23
N MET A 54 -1.54 -0.20 4.19
CA MET A 54 -1.09 0.55 5.36
C MET A 54 -2.16 0.66 6.45
N TRP A 55 -3.43 0.87 6.06
CA TRP A 55 -4.54 1.00 7.00
C TRP A 55 -4.84 -0.32 7.74
N LYS A 56 -4.94 -1.44 7.01
CA LYS A 56 -5.22 -2.77 7.59
C LYS A 56 -3.99 -3.60 7.92
N GLY A 57 -2.77 -3.15 7.60
CA GLY A 57 -1.54 -3.87 7.92
C GLY A 57 -1.34 -4.11 9.43
N HIS A 58 -1.82 -3.19 10.28
CA HIS A 58 -1.91 -3.40 11.73
C HIS A 58 -2.79 -4.59 12.11
N VAL A 59 -3.94 -4.71 11.46
CA VAL A 59 -4.94 -5.75 11.73
C VAL A 59 -4.47 -7.10 11.21
N LEU A 60 -3.87 -7.13 10.02
CA LEU A 60 -3.30 -8.33 9.43
C LEU A 60 -2.20 -8.92 10.32
N ARG A 61 -1.31 -8.08 10.86
CA ARG A 61 -0.28 -8.52 11.82
C ARG A 61 -0.88 -9.03 13.13
N ARG A 62 -1.94 -8.38 13.63
CA ARG A 62 -2.67 -8.82 14.83
C ARG A 62 -3.34 -10.18 14.63
N LEU A 63 -3.86 -10.45 13.43
CA LEU A 63 -4.48 -11.73 13.07
C LEU A 63 -3.44 -12.84 12.88
N ILE A 64 -2.32 -12.55 12.22
CA ILE A 64 -1.21 -13.50 12.03
C ILE A 64 -0.56 -13.87 13.36
N SER A 65 -0.34 -12.89 14.26
CA SER A 65 0.21 -13.15 15.60
C SER A 65 -0.71 -14.02 16.46
N LYS A 66 -2.03 -13.81 16.40
CA LYS A 66 -3.01 -14.71 17.04
C LYS A 66 -3.00 -16.12 16.45
N ARG A 67 -2.77 -16.26 15.14
CA ARG A 67 -2.70 -17.55 14.46
C ARG A 67 -1.44 -18.34 14.85
N SER A 68 -0.27 -17.69 14.89
CA SER A 68 0.97 -18.32 15.36
C SER A 68 0.89 -18.80 16.81
N ALA A 69 0.30 -18.01 17.71
CA ALA A 69 0.12 -18.44 19.10
C ALA A 69 -0.81 -19.66 19.21
N ARG A 70 -1.84 -19.73 18.37
CA ARG A 70 -2.76 -20.89 18.29
C ARG A 70 -2.09 -22.13 17.71
N GLN A 71 -1.22 -21.99 16.70
CA GLN A 71 -0.48 -23.11 16.13
C GLN A 71 0.59 -23.63 17.09
N TYR A 72 1.30 -22.75 17.80
CA TYR A 72 2.28 -23.17 18.82
C TYR A 72 1.63 -24.00 19.95
N ALA A 73 0.46 -23.58 20.42
CA ALA A 73 -0.31 -24.30 21.45
C ALA A 73 -0.97 -25.60 20.92
N ALA A 74 -1.18 -25.73 19.61
CA ALA A 74 -1.69 -26.96 19.00
C ALA A 74 -0.56 -27.98 18.76
N ASP A 75 0.66 -27.51 18.51
CA ASP A 75 1.84 -28.35 18.25
C ASP A 75 2.62 -28.72 19.53
N ASN A 76 2.34 -28.10 20.69
CA ASN A 76 2.88 -28.46 22.01
C ASN A 76 1.74 -28.54 23.06
N PRO A 77 1.08 -29.70 23.22
CA PRO A 77 0.06 -29.93 24.24
C PRO A 77 0.63 -30.02 25.66
#